data_AF-A0A537ZRU2-F1
#
_entry.id   AF-A0A537ZRU2-F1
#
_cell.length_a   1.000
_cell.length_b   1.000
_cell.length_c   1.000
_cell.angle_alpha   90.00
_cell.angle_beta   90.00
_cell.angle_gamma   90.00
#
_symmetry.space_group_name_H-M   'P 1'
#
loop_
_entity.id
_entity.type
_entity.pdbx_description
1 polymer ?
#
loop_
_entity_poly.entity_id
_entity_poly.type
_entity_poly.pdbx_seq_one_letter_code
_entity_poly.pdbx_strand_id
1 'polypeptide(L)'
;MALTSREQAVCAEIGRRRDALVELASDLIRFDTTARNVGDPPRDEAALQRLLAERLAAVGADCDLWEPSADEMARRPLVPPGLDYHGRPQLVARFGGDGDGRALLFNGHIDVVSAEPRERWTSDPFDPEVREGALYGRGSCDMKGGIAAMVAAAEVLSSLGVHLAGSPRARGAPPSSSAASVPTRAS
;
A
#
# COMPACT_ATOMS: atom_id res chain seq x y z
N MET A 1 23.70 -17.30 -3.90
CA MET A 1 22.90 -18.45 -3.40
C MET A 1 21.86 -18.78 -4.45
N ALA A 2 21.63 -20.06 -4.73
CA ALA A 2 20.54 -20.49 -5.60
C ALA A 2 19.21 -20.46 -4.82
N LEU A 3 18.12 -20.08 -5.48
CA LEU A 3 16.77 -20.14 -4.90
C LEU A 3 16.38 -21.59 -4.61
N THR A 4 15.72 -21.81 -3.47
CA THR A 4 15.05 -23.08 -3.15
C THR A 4 13.92 -23.38 -4.13
N SER A 5 13.48 -24.64 -4.20
CA SER A 5 12.35 -25.03 -5.06
C SER A 5 11.06 -24.25 -4.76
N ARG A 6 10.82 -23.93 -3.48
CA ARG A 6 9.68 -23.10 -3.06
C ARG A 6 9.82 -21.67 -3.57
N GLU A 7 10.98 -21.05 -3.40
CA GLU A 7 11.22 -19.68 -3.88
C GLU A 7 11.12 -19.61 -5.41
N GLN A 8 11.63 -20.62 -6.13
CA GLN A 8 11.47 -20.72 -7.57
C GLN A 8 9.99 -20.81 -8.00
N ALA A 9 9.18 -21.59 -7.27
CA ALA A 9 7.74 -21.69 -7.54
C ALA A 9 7.01 -20.36 -7.33
N VAL A 10 7.36 -19.62 -6.25
CA VAL A 10 6.82 -18.28 -5.99
C VAL A 10 7.22 -17.31 -7.11
N CYS A 11 8.49 -17.26 -7.49
CA CYS A 11 8.95 -16.39 -8.59
C CYS A 11 8.28 -16.75 -9.93
N ALA A 12 8.10 -18.04 -10.22
CA ALA A 12 7.41 -18.49 -11.43
C ALA A 12 5.94 -18.09 -11.43
N GLU A 13 5.26 -18.15 -10.28
CA GLU A 13 3.86 -17.74 -10.17
C GLU A 13 3.70 -16.22 -10.28
N ILE A 14 4.59 -15.43 -9.68
CA ILE A 14 4.64 -13.97 -9.90
C ILE A 14 4.86 -13.67 -11.38
N GLY A 15 5.77 -14.39 -12.05
CA GLY A 15 6.01 -14.26 -13.48
C GLY A 15 4.76 -14.55 -14.32
N ARG A 16 4.00 -15.60 -13.97
CA ARG A 16 2.71 -15.92 -14.63
C ARG A 16 1.64 -14.85 -14.40
N ARG A 17 1.69 -14.14 -13.28
CA ARG A 17 0.74 -13.07 -12.93
C ARG A 17 1.24 -11.67 -13.28
N ARG A 18 2.28 -11.54 -14.09
CA ARG A 18 2.87 -10.24 -14.45
C ARG A 18 1.81 -9.24 -14.96
N ASP A 19 0.95 -9.66 -15.87
CA ASP A 19 -0.04 -8.77 -16.46
C ASP A 19 -1.08 -8.34 -15.42
N ALA A 20 -1.52 -9.27 -14.57
CA ALA A 20 -2.43 -8.94 -13.45
C ALA A 20 -1.79 -7.98 -12.43
N LEU A 21 -0.47 -8.10 -12.19
CA LEU A 21 0.27 -7.15 -11.35
C LEU A 21 0.31 -5.75 -11.98
N VAL A 22 0.56 -5.67 -13.29
CA VAL A 22 0.57 -4.40 -14.03
C VAL A 22 -0.82 -3.77 -14.02
N GLU A 23 -1.88 -4.56 -14.24
CA GLU A 23 -3.27 -4.09 -14.14
C GLU A 23 -3.60 -3.59 -12.72
N LEU A 24 -3.20 -4.30 -11.67
CA LEU A 24 -3.38 -3.83 -10.30
C LEU A 24 -2.66 -2.49 -10.07
N ALA A 25 -1.40 -2.36 -10.50
CA ALA A 25 -0.67 -1.10 -10.38
C ALA A 25 -1.35 0.04 -11.14
N SER A 26 -1.87 -0.24 -12.34
CA SER A 26 -2.67 0.69 -13.12
C SER A 26 -3.96 1.10 -12.40
N ASP A 27 -4.72 0.15 -11.85
CA ASP A 27 -5.93 0.42 -11.08
C ASP A 27 -5.64 1.31 -9.87
N LEU A 28 -4.54 1.06 -9.15
CA LEU A 28 -4.13 1.92 -8.04
C LEU A 28 -3.82 3.34 -8.53
N ILE A 29 -3.15 3.51 -9.68
CA ILE A 29 -2.82 4.82 -10.25
C ILE A 29 -4.09 5.61 -10.56
N ARG A 30 -5.18 4.97 -11.03
CA ARG A 30 -6.43 5.64 -11.41
C ARG A 30 -7.13 6.39 -10.28
N PHE A 31 -6.90 6.02 -9.03
CA PHE A 31 -7.39 6.77 -7.88
C PHE A 31 -6.55 8.04 -7.68
N ASP A 32 -7.17 9.22 -7.72
CA ASP A 32 -6.50 10.46 -7.38
C ASP A 32 -6.34 10.56 -5.86
N THR A 33 -5.16 10.18 -5.39
CA THR A 33 -4.74 10.28 -3.99
C THR A 33 -3.73 11.39 -3.78
N THR A 34 -3.80 12.45 -4.59
CA THR A 34 -2.87 13.59 -4.48
C THR A 34 -2.89 14.17 -3.06
N ALA A 35 -1.71 14.26 -2.46
CA ALA A 35 -1.50 14.75 -1.12
C ALA A 35 -2.18 16.11 -0.91
N ARG A 36 -2.87 16.22 0.22
CA ARG A 36 -3.76 17.32 0.54
C ARG A 36 -3.08 18.32 1.48
N ASN A 37 -3.39 19.59 1.28
CA ASN A 37 -3.11 20.63 2.26
C ASN A 37 -4.24 20.72 3.30
N VAL A 38 -3.97 21.44 4.39
CA VAL A 38 -4.99 21.74 5.40
C VAL A 38 -6.20 22.43 4.77
N GLY A 39 -7.38 21.84 4.92
CA GLY A 39 -8.65 22.36 4.38
C GLY A 39 -9.04 21.83 3.00
N ASP A 40 -8.16 21.10 2.30
CA ASP A 40 -8.53 20.45 1.04
C ASP A 40 -9.53 19.31 1.28
N PRO A 41 -10.57 19.15 0.42
CA PRO A 41 -11.55 18.07 0.58
C PRO A 41 -10.90 16.69 0.37
N PRO A 42 -11.48 15.61 0.92
CA PRO A 42 -11.04 14.25 0.64
C PRO A 42 -11.05 13.93 -0.85
N ARG A 43 -10.15 13.05 -1.29
CA ARG A 43 -10.14 12.49 -2.63
C ARG A 43 -10.40 10.99 -2.54
N ASP A 44 -9.65 10.18 -3.30
CA ASP A 44 -9.88 8.76 -3.45
C ASP A 44 -9.17 7.87 -2.42
N GLU A 45 -8.51 8.44 -1.39
CA GLU A 45 -7.70 7.67 -0.45
C GLU A 45 -8.52 6.58 0.26
N ALA A 46 -9.74 6.91 0.68
CA ALA A 46 -10.64 5.94 1.31
C ALA A 46 -11.12 4.84 0.35
N ALA A 47 -11.33 5.15 -0.94
CA ALA A 47 -11.73 4.16 -1.92
C ALA A 47 -10.58 3.19 -2.22
N LEU A 48 -9.37 3.71 -2.43
CA LEU A 48 -8.18 2.89 -2.66
C LEU A 48 -7.89 1.98 -1.45
N GLN A 49 -7.95 2.49 -0.22
CA GLN A 49 -7.70 1.66 0.96
C GLN A 49 -8.74 0.54 1.13
N ARG A 50 -10.01 0.79 0.82
CA ARG A 50 -11.05 -0.26 0.85
C ARG A 50 -10.78 -1.34 -0.19
N LEU A 51 -10.41 -0.96 -1.41
CA LEU A 51 -10.00 -1.93 -2.44
C LEU A 51 -8.85 -2.82 -1.94
N LEU A 52 -7.81 -2.23 -1.35
CA LEU A 52 -6.69 -2.99 -0.81
C LEU A 52 -7.11 -3.91 0.34
N ALA A 53 -7.95 -3.42 1.26
CA ALA A 53 -8.45 -4.19 2.39
C ALA A 53 -9.28 -5.39 1.93
N GLU A 54 -10.18 -5.20 0.97
CA GLU A 54 -11.02 -6.26 0.39
C GLU A 54 -10.17 -7.33 -0.30
N ARG A 55 -9.19 -6.93 -1.13
CA ARG A 55 -8.29 -7.86 -1.80
C ARG A 55 -7.45 -8.69 -0.82
N LEU A 56 -6.87 -8.04 0.19
CA LEU A 56 -6.03 -8.72 1.18
C LEU A 56 -6.87 -9.64 2.10
N ALA A 57 -8.06 -9.19 2.51
CA ALA A 57 -8.99 -10.02 3.29
C ALA A 57 -9.42 -11.27 2.50
N ALA A 58 -9.67 -11.14 1.19
CA ALA A 58 -10.04 -12.26 0.32
C ALA A 58 -8.97 -13.37 0.24
N VAL A 59 -7.70 -13.05 0.55
CA VAL A 59 -6.60 -14.03 0.59
C VAL A 59 -6.15 -14.38 2.02
N GLY A 60 -6.95 -14.00 3.03
CA GLY A 60 -6.81 -14.46 4.41
C GLY A 60 -6.10 -13.52 5.36
N ALA A 61 -5.91 -12.24 5.01
CA ALA A 61 -5.43 -11.25 5.98
C ALA A 61 -6.53 -10.82 6.95
N ASP A 62 -6.14 -10.61 8.21
CA ASP A 62 -6.89 -9.84 9.19
C ASP A 62 -6.60 -8.34 8.98
N CYS A 63 -7.61 -7.60 8.53
CA CYS A 63 -7.47 -6.21 8.11
C CYS A 63 -8.09 -5.24 9.12
N ASP A 64 -7.28 -4.33 9.66
CA ASP A 64 -7.74 -3.14 10.39
C ASP A 64 -7.71 -1.94 9.43
N LEU A 65 -8.88 -1.32 9.23
CA LEU A 65 -9.03 -0.09 8.45
C LEU A 65 -9.66 0.99 9.34
N TRP A 66 -8.92 2.07 9.62
CA TRP A 66 -9.39 3.10 10.55
C TRP A 66 -8.92 4.50 10.14
N GLU A 67 -9.69 5.53 10.49
CA GLU A 67 -9.25 6.92 10.35
C GLU A 67 -8.54 7.38 11.64
N PRO A 68 -7.33 7.95 11.56
CA PRO A 68 -6.66 8.52 12.72
C PRO A 68 -7.45 9.67 13.36
N SER A 69 -7.43 9.74 14.68
CA SER A 69 -7.96 10.90 15.39
C SER A 69 -7.05 12.11 15.21
N ALA A 70 -7.58 13.22 14.68
CA ALA A 70 -6.83 14.47 14.52
C ALA A 70 -6.25 14.97 15.84
N ASP A 71 -7.01 14.89 16.94
CA ASP A 71 -6.56 15.30 18.27
C ASP A 71 -5.41 14.43 18.78
N GLU A 72 -5.46 13.12 18.54
CA GLU A 72 -4.39 12.21 18.93
C GLU A 72 -3.12 12.43 18.11
N MET A 73 -3.28 12.69 16.81
CA MET A 73 -2.16 12.91 15.90
C MET A 73 -1.50 14.26 16.12
N ALA A 74 -2.26 15.32 16.43
CA ALA A 74 -1.73 16.64 16.72
C ALA A 74 -0.75 16.67 17.91
N ARG A 75 -0.80 15.66 18.80
CA ARG A 75 0.15 15.50 19.92
C ARG A 75 1.47 14.83 19.52
N ARG A 76 1.63 14.41 18.26
CA ARG A 76 2.83 13.69 17.78
C ARG A 76 3.88 14.68 17.25
N PRO A 77 5.18 14.52 17.57
CA PRO A 77 6.23 15.47 17.21
C PRO A 77 6.43 15.76 15.71
N LEU A 78 5.92 14.89 14.83
CA LEU A 78 6.13 14.96 13.37
C LEU A 78 4.83 15.23 12.59
N VAL A 79 3.72 15.51 13.28
CA VAL A 79 2.45 15.82 12.63
C VAL A 79 2.27 17.33 12.59
N PRO A 80 2.19 17.94 11.40
CA PRO A 80 1.85 19.35 11.26
C PRO A 80 0.52 19.69 11.94
N PRO A 81 0.41 20.86 12.60
CA PRO A 81 -0.84 21.29 13.21
C PRO A 81 -1.91 21.52 12.13
N GLY A 82 -3.17 21.24 12.48
CA GLY A 82 -4.31 21.50 11.61
C GLY A 82 -4.60 20.44 10.54
N LEU A 83 -3.83 19.35 10.49
CA LEU A 83 -4.17 18.21 9.64
C LEU A 83 -5.41 17.48 10.15
N ASP A 84 -6.43 17.37 9.30
CA ASP A 84 -7.49 16.39 9.45
C ASP A 84 -7.14 15.08 8.71
N TYR A 85 -7.82 14.01 9.11
CA TYR A 85 -7.66 12.67 8.53
C TYR A 85 -8.98 12.14 7.95
N HIS A 86 -9.99 13.00 7.83
CA HIS A 86 -11.28 12.61 7.29
C HIS A 86 -11.09 12.14 5.84
N GLY A 87 -11.54 10.94 5.53
CA GLY A 87 -11.32 10.29 4.24
C GLY A 87 -9.90 9.78 3.99
N ARG A 88 -9.03 9.71 5.02
CA ARG A 88 -7.65 9.15 4.94
C ARG A 88 -7.47 7.96 5.88
N PRO A 89 -8.26 6.88 5.70
CA PRO A 89 -8.09 5.72 6.54
C PRO A 89 -6.69 5.10 6.34
N GLN A 90 -6.18 4.51 7.40
CA GLN A 90 -4.97 3.72 7.43
C GLN A 90 -5.36 2.24 7.42
N LEU A 91 -4.63 1.45 6.64
CA LEU A 91 -4.83 0.02 6.52
C LEU A 91 -3.66 -0.74 7.13
N VAL A 92 -3.95 -1.70 7.98
CA VAL A 92 -3.02 -2.73 8.43
C VAL A 92 -3.61 -4.09 8.10
N ALA A 93 -2.91 -4.85 7.24
CA ALA A 93 -3.27 -6.23 6.90
C ALA A 93 -2.27 -7.19 7.55
N ARG A 94 -2.77 -8.15 8.32
CA ARG A 94 -1.96 -9.13 9.05
C ARG A 94 -2.22 -10.53 8.52
N PHE A 95 -1.16 -11.20 8.07
CA PHE A 95 -1.20 -12.63 7.82
C PHE A 95 -0.64 -13.35 9.04
N GLY A 96 -1.44 -14.24 9.61
CA GLY A 96 -0.99 -15.10 10.71
C GLY A 96 0.12 -16.05 10.24
N GLY A 97 1.00 -16.41 11.16
CA GLY A 97 1.92 -17.53 10.98
C GLY A 97 1.87 -18.46 12.18
N ASP A 98 2.13 -19.74 11.94
CA ASP A 98 1.99 -20.78 12.97
C ASP A 98 3.31 -21.04 13.72
N GLY A 99 4.33 -20.20 13.49
CA GLY A 99 5.70 -20.39 13.99
C GLY A 99 6.16 -19.33 15.00
N ASP A 100 7.39 -19.50 15.47
CA ASP A 100 8.14 -18.61 16.36
C ASP A 100 9.15 -17.72 15.59
N GLY A 101 9.03 -17.67 14.26
CA GLY A 101 9.87 -16.88 13.39
C GLY A 101 9.66 -15.37 13.55
N ARG A 102 10.56 -14.60 12.93
CA ARG A 102 10.50 -13.13 12.96
C ARG A 102 9.31 -12.62 12.16
N ALA A 103 8.61 -11.62 12.69
CA ALA A 103 7.63 -10.86 11.92
C ALA A 103 8.34 -9.93 10.92
N LEU A 104 7.73 -9.73 9.76
CA LEU A 104 8.16 -8.79 8.75
C LEU A 104 7.03 -7.80 8.49
N LEU A 105 7.33 -6.50 8.54
CA LEU A 105 6.40 -5.43 8.21
C LEU A 105 6.81 -4.82 6.87
N PHE A 106 5.89 -4.85 5.92
CA PHE A 106 5.95 -3.99 4.74
C PHE A 106 5.13 -2.73 5.03
N ASN A 107 5.68 -1.57 4.71
CA ASN A 107 5.00 -0.30 4.85
C ASN A 107 5.08 0.46 3.52
N GLY A 108 3.99 1.14 3.19
CA GLY A 108 3.90 1.99 2.01
C GLY A 108 2.87 3.09 2.21
N HIS A 109 2.96 4.12 1.37
CA HIS A 109 2.02 5.22 1.33
C HIS A 109 1.28 5.20 -0.02
N ILE A 110 -0.02 5.53 0.02
CA ILE A 110 -0.88 5.47 -1.17
C ILE A 110 -1.06 6.85 -1.81
N ASP A 111 -0.74 7.90 -1.08
CA ASP A 111 -0.83 9.26 -1.55
C ASP A 111 0.28 9.56 -2.55
N VAL A 112 0.09 10.61 -3.33
CA VAL A 112 1.01 10.96 -4.40
C VAL A 112 1.24 12.46 -4.40
N VAL A 113 2.40 12.90 -4.86
CA VAL A 113 2.64 14.33 -5.07
C VAL A 113 1.79 14.87 -6.24
N SER A 114 1.63 16.19 -6.29
CA SER A 114 0.92 16.85 -7.38
C SER A 114 1.42 16.40 -8.76
N ALA A 115 0.49 16.19 -9.68
CA ALA A 115 0.79 15.93 -11.08
C ALA A 115 0.84 17.21 -11.93
N GLU A 116 0.69 18.38 -11.31
CA GLU A 116 0.79 19.65 -12.01
C GLU A 116 2.25 20.03 -12.33
N PRO A 117 2.48 20.79 -13.43
CA PRO A 117 1.47 21.18 -14.42
C PRO A 117 1.15 20.06 -15.43
N ARG A 118 -0.15 19.82 -15.71
CA ARG A 118 -0.60 18.73 -16.60
C ARG A 118 -0.01 18.79 -18.01
N GLU A 119 0.25 19.97 -18.55
CA GLU A 119 0.77 20.14 -19.92
C GLU A 119 2.19 19.60 -20.13
N ARG A 120 2.92 19.29 -19.04
CA ARG A 120 4.24 18.65 -19.13
C ARG A 120 4.17 17.13 -19.23
N TRP A 121 2.99 16.55 -19.06
CA TRP A 121 2.79 15.12 -19.22
C TRP A 121 2.47 14.78 -20.68
N THR A 122 3.01 13.65 -21.13
CA THR A 122 2.71 13.10 -22.46
C THR A 122 1.35 12.39 -22.51
N SER A 123 0.86 11.89 -21.37
CA SER A 123 -0.44 11.23 -21.19
C SER A 123 -1.05 11.68 -19.85
N ASP A 124 -2.34 11.46 -19.61
CA ASP A 124 -2.93 11.82 -18.32
C ASP A 124 -2.21 11.06 -17.18
N PRO A 125 -1.69 11.74 -16.14
CA PRO A 125 -1.02 11.07 -15.03
C PRO A 125 -1.89 10.07 -14.27
N PHE A 126 -3.22 10.18 -14.33
CA PHE A 126 -4.16 9.25 -13.69
C PHE A 126 -4.84 8.30 -14.69
N ASP A 127 -4.47 8.35 -15.97
CA ASP A 127 -4.79 7.31 -16.97
C ASP A 127 -3.50 6.53 -17.31
N PRO A 128 -3.23 5.43 -16.58
CA PRO A 128 -1.95 4.74 -16.69
C PRO A 128 -1.76 4.08 -18.06
N GLU A 129 -0.57 4.24 -18.63
CA GLU A 129 -0.21 3.66 -19.92
C GLU A 129 1.09 2.86 -19.82
N VAL A 130 1.12 1.68 -20.44
CA VAL A 130 2.36 0.92 -20.64
C VAL A 130 2.95 1.31 -21.99
N ARG A 131 4.13 1.93 -21.98
CA ARG A 131 4.88 2.29 -23.19
C ARG A 131 6.30 1.75 -23.09
N GLU A 132 6.76 1.06 -24.12
CA GLU A 132 8.13 0.53 -24.20
C GLU A 132 8.55 -0.30 -22.97
N GLY A 133 7.59 -1.02 -22.36
CA GLY A 133 7.83 -1.85 -21.19
C GLY A 133 7.84 -1.11 -19.83
N ALA A 134 7.55 0.18 -19.80
CA ALA A 134 7.41 0.98 -18.59
C ALA A 134 5.95 1.42 -18.36
N LEU A 135 5.51 1.39 -17.10
CA LEU A 135 4.20 1.86 -16.66
C LEU A 135 4.28 3.35 -16.29
N TYR A 136 3.64 4.20 -17.08
CA TYR A 136 3.59 5.64 -16.88
C TYR A 136 2.28 6.02 -16.17
N GLY A 137 2.42 6.81 -15.11
CA GLY A 137 1.31 7.33 -14.32
C GLY A 137 1.82 7.88 -12.99
N ARG A 138 1.10 8.84 -12.40
CA ARG A 138 1.46 9.42 -11.10
C ARG A 138 1.30 8.36 -10.01
N GLY A 139 2.41 8.11 -9.32
CA GLY A 139 2.49 7.12 -8.26
C GLY A 139 2.99 5.76 -8.72
N SER A 140 3.26 5.56 -10.02
CA SER A 140 3.74 4.26 -10.52
C SER A 140 5.02 3.80 -9.79
N CYS A 141 6.01 4.68 -9.67
CA CYS A 141 7.24 4.43 -8.93
C CYS A 141 7.13 4.75 -7.43
N ASP A 142 6.49 5.88 -7.08
CA ASP A 142 6.36 6.37 -5.70
C ASP A 142 4.90 6.51 -5.23
N MET A 143 4.32 5.49 -4.60
CA MET A 143 4.85 4.12 -4.51
C MET A 143 3.80 3.03 -4.77
N LYS A 144 2.77 3.34 -5.58
CA LYS A 144 1.66 2.43 -5.91
C LYS A 144 2.13 1.16 -6.61
N GLY A 145 3.18 1.20 -7.44
CA GLY A 145 3.79 -0.01 -7.99
C GLY A 145 4.41 -0.92 -6.92
N GLY A 146 5.02 -0.35 -5.88
CA GLY A 146 5.52 -1.09 -4.73
C GLY A 146 4.40 -1.73 -3.92
N ILE A 147 3.29 -1.01 -3.71
CA ILE A 147 2.09 -1.53 -3.05
C ILE A 147 1.50 -2.69 -3.84
N ALA A 148 1.33 -2.54 -5.16
CA ALA A 148 0.84 -3.61 -6.03
C ALA A 148 1.71 -4.86 -5.93
N ALA A 149 3.05 -4.70 -5.88
CA ALA A 149 3.97 -5.82 -5.69
C ALA A 149 3.82 -6.51 -4.33
N MET A 150 3.62 -5.75 -3.24
CA MET A 150 3.37 -6.31 -1.91
C MET A 150 2.07 -7.12 -1.88
N VAL A 151 0.99 -6.58 -2.45
CA VAL A 151 -0.33 -7.26 -2.53
C VAL A 151 -0.22 -8.52 -3.37
N ALA A 152 0.35 -8.44 -4.57
CA ALA A 152 0.50 -9.59 -5.45
C ALA A 152 1.36 -10.69 -4.80
N ALA A 153 2.42 -10.32 -4.08
CA ALA A 153 3.22 -11.30 -3.34
C ALA A 153 2.38 -12.02 -2.28
N ALA A 154 1.55 -11.30 -1.51
CA ALA A 154 0.66 -11.90 -0.53
C ALA A 154 -0.38 -12.84 -1.19
N GLU A 155 -0.99 -12.43 -2.29
CA GLU A 155 -1.95 -13.23 -3.05
C GLU A 155 -1.31 -14.50 -3.63
N VAL A 156 -0.07 -14.41 -4.13
CA VAL A 156 0.69 -15.56 -4.64
C VAL A 156 1.02 -16.53 -3.51
N LEU A 157 1.55 -16.04 -2.40
CA LEU A 157 1.90 -16.88 -1.25
C LEU A 157 0.67 -17.62 -0.72
N SER A 158 -0.48 -16.93 -0.61
CA SER A 158 -1.75 -17.52 -0.20
C SER A 158 -2.20 -18.60 -1.20
N SER A 159 -2.17 -18.31 -2.51
CA SER A 159 -2.58 -19.28 -3.54
C SER A 159 -1.71 -20.53 -3.63
N LEU A 160 -0.44 -20.43 -3.23
CA LEU A 160 0.50 -21.56 -3.18
C LEU A 160 0.48 -22.28 -1.82
N GLY A 161 -0.38 -21.86 -0.88
CA GLY A 161 -0.45 -22.45 0.47
C GLY A 161 0.85 -22.26 1.27
N VAL A 162 1.58 -21.17 1.03
CA VAL A 162 2.83 -20.90 1.75
C VAL A 162 2.49 -20.29 3.11
N HIS A 163 2.70 -21.08 4.16
CA HIS A 163 2.59 -20.61 5.54
C HIS A 163 3.84 -19.83 5.96
N LEU A 164 3.62 -18.62 6.47
CA LEU A 164 4.69 -17.78 7.00
C LEU A 164 5.10 -18.29 8.39
N ALA A 165 6.41 -18.34 8.65
CA ALA A 165 6.94 -18.77 9.94
C ALA A 165 6.83 -17.68 11.03
N GLY A 166 6.48 -16.45 10.67
CA GLY A 166 6.42 -15.32 11.59
C GLY A 166 5.29 -15.44 12.60
N SER A 167 5.58 -15.24 13.88
CA SER A 167 4.54 -15.27 14.92
C SER A 167 3.63 -14.03 14.82
N PRO A 168 2.29 -14.13 14.93
CA PRO A 168 1.37 -12.99 14.89
C PRO A 168 1.38 -12.13 16.16
N ARG A 169 2.46 -12.16 16.96
CA ARG A 169 2.52 -11.46 18.24
C ARG A 169 2.50 -9.94 18.08
N ALA A 170 1.29 -9.38 18.10
CA ALA A 170 0.95 -8.14 18.80
C ALA A 170 -0.57 -8.05 19.08
N ARG A 171 -1.21 -9.11 19.59
CA ARG A 171 -2.44 -8.93 20.36
C ARG A 171 -2.06 -8.38 21.74
N GLY A 172 -2.29 -7.08 21.97
CA GLY A 172 -2.20 -6.47 23.32
C GLY A 172 -1.11 -5.42 23.54
N ALA A 173 -0.40 -4.94 22.52
CA ALA A 173 0.32 -3.68 22.68
C ALA A 173 -0.70 -2.53 22.67
N PRO A 174 -0.71 -1.59 23.64
CA PRO A 174 -1.51 -0.38 23.52
C PRO A 174 -1.17 0.33 22.20
N PRO A 175 -2.06 1.14 21.60
CA PRO A 175 -1.79 1.84 20.33
C PRO A 175 -0.63 2.87 20.39
N SER A 176 0.17 2.88 21.45
CA SER A 176 1.45 3.55 21.51
C SER A 176 2.55 2.66 20.92
N SER A 177 3.15 3.14 19.83
CA SER A 177 4.45 2.74 19.25
C SER A 177 4.52 1.44 18.44
N SER A 178 3.97 1.46 17.22
CA SER A 178 4.70 1.08 15.98
C SER A 178 3.77 1.03 14.76
N ALA A 179 3.30 2.20 14.32
CA ALA A 179 2.87 2.43 12.95
C ALA A 179 3.33 3.85 12.61
N ALA A 180 4.55 3.95 12.07
CA ALA A 180 5.07 5.20 11.57
C ALA A 180 4.71 5.30 10.09
N SER A 181 3.53 5.84 9.78
CA SER A 181 3.32 6.55 8.52
C SER A 181 4.18 7.82 8.58
N VAL A 182 5.25 7.88 7.80
CA VAL A 182 6.08 9.10 7.69
C VAL A 182 5.29 10.13 6.85
N PRO A 183 5.31 11.44 7.21
CA PRO A 183 4.52 12.44 6.52
C PRO A 183 5.06 12.68 5.12
N THR A 184 4.13 12.89 4.18
CA THR A 184 4.37 13.56 2.90
C THR A 184 5.22 14.80 3.09
N ARG A 185 6.44 14.77 2.57
CA ARG A 185 7.22 15.99 2.36
C ARG A 185 6.56 16.80 1.25
N ALA A 186 6.01 17.94 1.61
CA ALA A 186 5.80 19.03 0.67
C ALA A 186 7.16 19.66 0.36
N SER A 187 7.54 19.64 -0.91
CA SER A 187 8.55 20.52 -1.49
C SER A 187 8.14 20.82 -2.92
#